data_AF-A0A6V8D827-F1
#
_entry.id   AF-A0A6V8D827-F1
#
_cell.length_a   1.000
_cell.length_b   1.000
_cell.length_c   1.000
_cell.angle_alpha   90.00
_cell.angle_beta   90.00
_cell.angle_gamma   90.00
#
_symmetry.space_group_name_H-M   'P 1'
#
loop_
_entity.id
_entity.type
_entity.pdbx_description
1 polymer ?
#
loop_
_entity_poly.entity_id
_entity_poly.type
_entity_poly.pdbx_seq_one_letter_code
_entity_poly.pdbx_strand_id
1 'polypeptide(L)'
;MTAKLQPHEALEHLHNIRLNTGDMDTIGLTDEVIARFCELDPKLTQAIGEATARFDEVVSEFGLETLQHKEADLVKVLQHDFVNFYAPA
;
A
#
# COMPACT_ATOMS: atom_id res chain seq x y z
N MET A 1 -19.59 -8.48 -2.19
CA MET A 1 -19.01 -8.85 -3.50
C MET A 1 -18.26 -7.63 -4.00
N THR A 2 -16.95 -7.58 -3.82
CA THR A 2 -16.12 -6.50 -4.37
C THR A 2 -16.14 -6.68 -5.89
N ALA A 3 -16.59 -5.66 -6.62
CA ALA A 3 -16.58 -5.69 -8.08
C ALA A 3 -15.13 -5.85 -8.56
N LYS A 4 -14.93 -6.72 -9.54
CA LYS A 4 -13.61 -7.00 -10.09
C LYS A 4 -13.14 -5.79 -10.89
N LEU A 5 -12.07 -5.13 -10.41
CA LEU A 5 -11.48 -3.97 -11.08
C LEU A 5 -10.96 -4.35 -12.47
N GLN A 6 -11.14 -3.44 -13.42
CA GLN A 6 -10.44 -3.45 -14.70
C GLN A 6 -8.95 -3.10 -14.47
N PRO A 7 -8.04 -3.53 -15.37
CA PRO A 7 -6.60 -3.25 -15.21
C PRO A 7 -6.24 -1.76 -15.06
N HIS A 8 -6.92 -0.87 -15.77
CA HIS A 8 -6.68 0.58 -15.66
C HIS A 8 -7.13 1.12 -14.30
N GLU A 9 -8.32 0.72 -13.82
CA GLU A 9 -8.82 1.08 -12.48
C GLU A 9 -7.84 0.59 -11.40
N ALA A 10 -7.32 -0.63 -11.54
CA ALA A 10 -6.35 -1.19 -10.60
C ALA A 10 -5.06 -0.36 -10.52
N LEU A 11 -4.57 0.18 -11.65
CA LEU A 11 -3.42 1.08 -11.64
C LEU A 11 -3.74 2.42 -10.97
N GLU A 12 -4.92 3.00 -11.23
CA GLU A 12 -5.36 4.22 -10.56
C GLU A 12 -5.41 4.05 -9.04
N HIS A 13 -5.92 2.91 -8.57
CA HIS A 13 -5.92 2.55 -7.15
C HIS A 13 -4.50 2.47 -6.56
N LEU A 14 -3.56 1.81 -7.25
CA LEU A 14 -2.17 1.74 -6.81
C LEU A 14 -1.48 3.11 -6.80
N HIS A 15 -1.75 3.94 -7.80
CA HIS A 15 -1.23 5.31 -7.86
C HIS A 15 -1.75 6.15 -6.69
N ASN A 16 -3.04 6.03 -6.37
CA ASN A 16 -3.63 6.72 -5.23
C ASN A 16 -2.97 6.30 -3.92
N ILE A 17 -2.72 5.00 -3.70
CA ILE A 17 -2.00 4.53 -2.50
C ILE A 17 -0.60 5.15 -2.46
N ARG A 18 0.17 5.03 -3.55
CA ARG A 18 1.56 5.53 -3.63
C ARG A 18 1.66 7.04 -3.43
N LEU A 19 0.71 7.82 -3.94
CA LEU A 19 0.67 9.28 -3.78
C LEU A 19 0.35 9.72 -2.34
N ASN A 20 -0.26 8.84 -1.56
CA ASN A 20 -0.67 9.08 -0.18
C ASN A 20 0.29 8.44 0.85
N THR A 21 1.42 7.90 0.39
CA THR A 21 2.50 7.36 1.24
C THR A 21 3.77 8.20 1.14
N GLY A 22 4.63 8.12 2.15
CA GLY A 22 5.93 8.80 2.14
C GLY A 22 6.95 8.15 1.20
N ASP A 23 8.21 8.63 1.28
CA ASP A 23 9.32 8.07 0.50
C ASP A 23 9.42 6.54 0.73
N MET A 24 9.32 5.78 -0.36
CA MET A 24 9.44 4.32 -0.35
C MET A 24 10.86 3.92 -0.76
N ASP A 25 11.47 3.05 0.03
CA ASP A 25 12.69 2.35 -0.37
C ASP A 25 12.36 1.13 -1.24
N THR A 26 11.15 0.57 -1.06
CA THR A 26 10.66 -0.58 -1.81
C THR A 26 9.84 -0.15 -3.04
N ILE A 27 10.51 0.15 -4.16
CA ILE A 27 9.87 0.72 -5.37
C ILE A 27 8.90 -0.25 -6.08
N GLY A 28 9.13 -1.56 -6.00
CA GLY A 28 8.25 -2.57 -6.57
C GLY A 28 8.38 -2.75 -8.10
N LEU A 29 7.28 -3.20 -8.74
CA LEU A 29 7.20 -3.47 -10.18
C LEU A 29 6.73 -2.23 -10.95
N THR A 30 7.11 -2.14 -12.23
CA THR A 30 6.64 -1.06 -13.12
C THR A 30 5.16 -1.22 -13.48
N ASP A 31 4.53 -0.12 -13.87
CA ASP A 31 3.11 -0.12 -14.22
C ASP A 31 2.81 -0.98 -15.45
N GLU A 32 3.73 -1.06 -16.43
CA GLU A 32 3.57 -1.92 -17.61
C GLU A 32 3.53 -3.40 -17.21
N VAL A 33 4.38 -3.79 -16.26
CA VAL A 33 4.41 -5.16 -15.74
C VAL A 33 3.11 -5.43 -14.99
N ILE A 34 2.70 -4.54 -14.10
CA ILE A 34 1.47 -4.68 -13.30
C ILE A 34 0.25 -4.75 -14.21
N ALA A 35 0.12 -3.87 -15.21
CA ALA A 35 -0.97 -3.87 -16.18
C ALA A 35 -1.10 -5.23 -16.89
N ARG A 36 0.03 -5.77 -17.37
CA ARG A 36 0.07 -7.09 -18.00
C ARG A 36 -0.37 -8.19 -17.03
N PHE A 37 0.05 -8.15 -15.76
CA PHE A 37 -0.40 -9.14 -14.78
C PHE A 37 -1.89 -9.00 -14.44
N CYS A 38 -2.44 -7.79 -14.41
CA CYS A 38 -3.87 -7.56 -14.20
C CYS A 38 -4.73 -8.16 -15.32
N GLU A 39 -4.22 -8.20 -16.56
CA GLU A 39 -4.87 -8.88 -17.68
C GLU A 39 -4.76 -10.41 -17.58
N LEU A 40 -3.65 -10.92 -17.04
CA LEU A 40 -3.35 -12.36 -17.00
C LEU A 40 -3.98 -13.07 -15.79
N ASP A 41 -3.97 -12.45 -14.62
CA ASP A 41 -4.49 -13.03 -13.38
C ASP A 41 -5.50 -12.10 -12.70
N PRO A 42 -6.79 -12.47 -12.67
CA PRO A 42 -7.81 -11.67 -12.02
C PRO A 42 -7.65 -11.55 -10.49
N LYS A 43 -6.83 -12.39 -9.86
CA LYS A 43 -6.54 -12.27 -8.44
C LYS A 43 -5.74 -11.02 -8.12
N LEU A 44 -4.93 -10.50 -9.06
CA LEU A 44 -4.19 -9.27 -8.83
C LEU A 44 -5.13 -8.06 -8.73
N THR A 45 -6.11 -7.94 -9.62
CA THR A 45 -7.08 -6.84 -9.54
C THR A 45 -7.97 -6.94 -8.30
N GLN A 46 -8.30 -8.16 -7.88
CA GLN A 46 -8.95 -8.38 -6.58
C GLN A 46 -8.07 -7.92 -5.41
N ALA A 47 -6.81 -8.35 -5.36
CA ALA A 47 -5.88 -8.01 -4.29
C ALA A 47 -5.63 -6.49 -4.19
N ILE A 48 -5.58 -5.78 -5.32
CA ILE A 48 -5.44 -4.32 -5.35
C ILE A 48 -6.70 -3.64 -4.77
N GLY A 49 -7.90 -4.14 -5.11
CA GLY A 49 -9.14 -3.63 -4.52
C GLY A 49 -9.20 -3.86 -3.00
N GLU A 50 -8.79 -5.04 -2.54
CA GLU A 50 -8.69 -5.35 -1.11
C GLU A 50 -7.63 -4.46 -0.41
N ALA A 51 -6.48 -4.26 -1.03
CA ALA A 51 -5.43 -3.37 -0.52
C ALA A 51 -5.90 -1.91 -0.39
N THR A 52 -6.72 -1.43 -1.33
CA THR A 52 -7.32 -0.09 -1.25
C THR A 52 -8.23 0.03 -0.04
N ALA A 53 -9.14 -0.94 0.15
CA ALA A 53 -10.04 -0.92 1.31
C ALA A 53 -9.27 -1.01 2.63
N ARG A 54 -8.21 -1.82 2.69
CA ARG A 54 -7.32 -1.89 3.85
C ARG A 54 -6.56 -0.58 4.08
N PHE A 55 -6.11 0.09 3.02
CA PHE A 55 -5.45 1.38 3.12
C PHE A 55 -6.37 2.42 3.76
N ASP A 56 -7.62 2.51 3.33
CA ASP A 56 -8.62 3.42 3.90
C ASP A 56 -8.88 3.13 5.39
N GLU A 57 -8.92 1.85 5.79
CA GLU A 57 -9.03 1.44 7.20
C GLU A 57 -7.83 1.91 8.01
N VAL A 58 -6.60 1.72 7.50
CA VAL A 58 -5.37 2.17 8.16
C VAL A 58 -5.33 3.69 8.28
N VAL A 59 -5.70 4.43 7.23
CA VAL A 59 -5.81 5.89 7.29
C VAL A 59 -6.84 6.34 8.34
N SER A 60 -7.98 5.65 8.44
CA SER A 60 -8.99 5.96 9.46
C SER A 60 -8.49 5.69 10.89
N GLU A 61 -7.59 4.73 11.08
CA GLU A 61 -7.10 4.35 12.41
C GLU A 61 -5.90 5.23 12.85
N PHE A 62 -4.98 5.50 11.94
CA PHE A 62 -3.69 6.12 12.25
C PHE A 62 -3.51 7.54 11.69
N GLY A 63 -4.44 8.01 10.86
CA GLY A 63 -4.32 9.27 10.15
C GLY A 63 -3.42 9.16 8.90
N LEU A 64 -3.68 10.04 7.93
CA LEU A 64 -2.92 10.08 6.68
C LEU A 64 -1.48 10.56 6.93
N GLU A 65 -1.30 11.47 7.88
CA GLU A 65 0.00 12.00 8.27
C GLU A 65 0.98 10.91 8.69
N THR A 66 0.50 9.86 9.35
CA THR A 66 1.32 8.72 9.77
C THR A 66 1.88 7.98 8.57
N LEU A 67 1.07 7.73 7.54
CA LEU A 67 1.50 7.00 6.34
C LEU A 67 2.40 7.83 5.40
N GLN A 68 2.43 9.14 5.57
CA GLN A 68 3.30 10.05 4.81
C GLN A 68 4.73 10.13 5.36
N HIS A 69 5.03 9.47 6.48
CA HIS A 69 6.41 9.30 6.94
C HIS A 69 7.21 8.43 5.96
N LYS A 70 8.52 8.65 5.92
CA LYS A 70 9.45 7.79 5.17
C LYS A 70 9.37 6.36 5.67
N GLU A 71 9.41 5.40 4.76
CA GLU A 71 9.32 3.96 5.07
C GLU A 71 10.32 3.57 6.20
N ALA A 72 11.57 4.03 6.11
CA ALA A 72 12.63 3.79 7.08
C ALA A 72 12.39 4.37 8.49
N ASP A 73 11.50 5.34 8.63
CA ASP A 73 11.18 5.99 9.91
C ASP A 73 9.83 5.52 10.49
N LEU A 74 8.95 4.96 9.65
CA LEU A 74 7.62 4.51 10.03
C LEU A 74 7.66 3.51 11.20
N VAL A 75 8.60 2.57 11.17
CA VAL A 75 8.76 1.55 12.23
C VAL A 75 9.06 2.19 13.59
N LYS A 76 9.88 3.26 13.62
CA LYS A 76 10.24 3.95 14.87
C LYS A 76 9.04 4.68 15.45
N VAL A 77 8.21 5.29 14.59
CA VAL A 77 6.99 6.00 15.00
C VAL A 77 5.96 5.02 15.55
N LEU A 78 5.66 3.95 14.80
CA LEU A 78 4.65 2.96 15.18
C LEU A 78 5.03 2.19 16.45
N GLN A 79 6.34 1.98 16.68
CA GLN A 79 6.83 1.19 17.80
C GLN A 79 7.34 2.02 18.99
N HIS A 80 7.20 3.35 18.99
CA HIS A 80 7.87 4.20 19.98
C HIS A 80 7.52 3.87 21.45
N ASP A 81 6.28 3.42 21.69
CA ASP A 81 5.78 3.05 23.03
C ASP A 81 5.85 1.54 23.31
N PHE A 82 6.43 0.75 22.40
CA PHE A 82 6.61 -0.68 22.61
C PHE A 82 7.98 -0.98 23.22
N VAL A 83 7.98 -1.84 24.25
CA VAL A 83 9.23 -2.43 24.77
C VAL A 83 9.65 -3.54 23.80
N ASN A 84 10.56 -3.19 22.90
CA ASN A 84 11.13 -4.14 21.95
C ASN A 84 12.28 -4.94 22.60
N PHE A 85 12.20 -6.28 22.51
CA PHE A 85 13.26 -7.19 23.00
C PHE A 85 14.39 -7.41 21.96
N TYR A 86 14.20 -6.90 20.75
CA TYR A 86 15.16 -6.95 19.64
C TYR A 86 15.28 -5.56 19.02
N ALA A 87 16.47 -5.22 18.49
CA ALA A 87 16.62 -3.99 17.74
C ALA A 87 15.71 -4.02 16.50
N PRO A 88 14.93 -2.97 16.23
CA PRO A 88 14.19 -2.87 14.98
C PRO A 88 15.19 -2.82 13.81
N ALA A 89 14.92 -3.64 12.79
CA ALA A 89 15.75 -3.78 11.58
C ALA A 89 15.70 -2.53 10.70
#